data_AF-A0A8T0XVN4-F1
#
_entry.id   AF-A0A8T0XVN4-F1
#
_cell.length_a   1.000
_cell.length_b   1.000
_cell.length_c   1.000
_cell.angle_alpha   90.00
_cell.angle_beta   90.00
_cell.angle_gamma   90.00
#
_symmetry.space_group_name_H-M   'P 1'
#
loop_
_entity.id
_entity.type
_entity.pdbx_description
1 polymer ?
#
loop_
_entity_poly.entity_id
_entity_poly.type
_entity_poly.pdbx_seq_one_letter_code
_entity_poly.pdbx_strand_id
1 'polypeptide(L)'
;MITSWTHHVRQFNNLADSLANIAMDSRKSTQVFPEDLPTLPTYWATVVESLQGDMDHWIDLPPDTEDDGRSPNIYGVDCHACASA
;
A
#
# COMPACT_ATOMS: atom_id res chain seq x y z
N MET A 1 -16.43 -12.72 -2.45
CA MET A 1 -16.56 -12.47 -0.99
C MET A 1 -15.15 -12.27 -0.48
N ILE A 2 -14.87 -11.15 0.18
CA ILE A 2 -13.53 -10.89 0.75
C ILE A 2 -13.43 -11.70 2.06
N THR A 3 -12.37 -12.50 2.21
CA THR A 3 -12.19 -13.44 3.32
C THR A 3 -11.30 -12.90 4.43
N SER A 4 -10.45 -11.91 4.13
CA SER A 4 -9.52 -11.27 5.07
C SER A 4 -9.14 -9.88 4.58
N TRP A 5 -8.73 -9.02 5.51
CA TRP A 5 -8.13 -7.72 5.23
C TRP A 5 -6.74 -7.72 5.87
N THR A 6 -5.72 -7.38 5.09
CA THR A 6 -4.33 -7.29 5.56
C THR A 6 -3.87 -5.85 5.43
N HIS A 7 -3.20 -5.35 6.45
CA HIS A 7 -2.57 -4.04 6.41
C HIS A 7 -1.25 -4.17 5.65
N HIS A 8 -1.10 -3.41 4.57
CA HIS A 8 0.13 -3.37 3.78
C HIS A 8 0.91 -2.08 4.04
N VAL A 9 2.23 -2.19 4.19
CA VAL A 9 3.10 -1.02 4.35
C VAL A 9 3.00 -0.11 3.13
N ARG A 10 2.84 1.20 3.37
CA ARG A 10 2.59 2.23 2.34
C ARG A 10 3.60 2.22 1.18
N GLN A 11 4.84 1.79 1.43
CA GLN A 11 5.90 1.74 0.42
C GLN A 11 5.63 0.75 -0.72
N PHE A 12 4.67 -0.16 -0.55
CA PHE A 12 4.23 -1.15 -1.55
C PHE A 12 2.77 -0.94 -1.98
N ASN A 13 2.32 0.31 -1.92
CA ASN A 13 0.97 0.71 -2.32
C ASN A 13 1.00 2.03 -3.11
N ASN A 14 2.11 2.26 -3.84
CA ASN A 14 2.35 3.49 -4.59
C ASN A 14 1.42 3.60 -5.81
N LEU A 15 1.03 2.45 -6.37
CA LEU A 15 0.01 2.33 -7.40
C LEU A 15 -1.31 2.93 -6.91
N ALA A 16 -1.81 2.49 -5.75
CA ALA A 16 -3.09 2.97 -5.23
C ALA A 16 -3.03 4.44 -4.83
N ASP A 17 -1.91 4.90 -4.25
CA ASP A 17 -1.71 6.32 -3.92
C ASP A 17 -1.76 7.19 -5.20
N SER A 18 -1.05 6.78 -6.25
CA SER A 18 -1.06 7.46 -7.55
C SER A 18 -2.44 7.48 -8.21
N LEU A 19 -3.17 6.36 -8.16
CA LEU A 19 -4.54 6.28 -8.67
C LEU A 19 -5.50 7.19 -7.90
N ALA A 20 -5.36 7.26 -6.58
CA ALA A 20 -6.15 8.17 -5.75
C ALA A 20 -5.87 9.63 -6.12
N ASN A 21 -4.60 10.00 -6.30
CA ASN A 21 -4.21 11.34 -6.72
C ASN A 21 -4.82 11.72 -8.09
N ILE A 22 -4.74 10.82 -9.08
CA ILE A 22 -5.35 11.03 -10.40
C ILE A 22 -6.88 11.20 -10.29
N ALA A 23 -7.54 10.36 -9.49
CA ALA A 23 -8.98 10.44 -9.29
C ALA A 23 -9.40 11.76 -8.62
N MET A 24 -8.61 12.25 -7.65
CA MET A 24 -8.83 13.53 -6.98
C MET A 24 -8.64 14.72 -7.93
N ASP A 25 -7.56 14.71 -8.72
CA ASP A 25 -7.23 15.80 -9.65
C ASP A 25 -8.24 15.87 -10.81
N SER A 26 -8.58 14.72 -11.39
CA SER A 26 -9.54 14.64 -12.49
C SER A 26 -10.99 14.74 -12.04
N ARG A 27 -11.27 14.52 -10.74
CA ARG A 27 -12.60 14.39 -10.15
C ARG A 27 -13.48 13.35 -10.85
N LYS A 28 -12.85 12.28 -11.35
CA LYS A 28 -13.50 11.22 -12.11
C LYS A 28 -13.11 9.85 -11.57
N SER A 29 -14.09 8.95 -11.56
CA SER A 29 -13.83 7.51 -11.41
C SER A 29 -13.49 6.94 -12.78
N THR A 30 -12.28 6.39 -12.93
CA THR A 30 -11.78 5.85 -14.19
C THR A 30 -11.31 4.43 -13.95
N GLN A 31 -11.79 3.51 -14.77
CA GLN A 31 -11.28 2.14 -14.84
C GLN A 31 -10.48 2.00 -16.12
N VAL A 32 -9.32 1.36 -16.02
CA VAL A 32 -8.38 1.18 -17.12
C VAL A 32 -8.10 -0.31 -17.24
N PHE A 33 -8.11 -0.82 -18.47
CA PHE A 33 -7.76 -2.20 -18.76
C PHE A 33 -6.34 -2.31 -19.34
N PRO A 34 -5.70 -3.49 -19.32
CA PRO A 34 -4.35 -3.67 -19.87
C PRO A 34 -4.20 -3.21 -21.32
N GLU A 35 -5.27 -3.32 -22.11
CA GLU A 35 -5.30 -2.91 -23.52
C GLU A 35 -5.22 -1.38 -23.69
N ASP A 36 -5.63 -0.62 -22.66
CA ASP A 36 -5.64 0.84 -22.68
C ASP A 36 -4.27 1.44 -22.32
N LEU A 37 -3.40 0.68 -21.63
CA LEU A 37 -2.08 1.11 -21.15
C LEU A 37 -1.23 1.86 -22.19
N PRO A 38 -1.14 1.42 -23.46
CA PRO A 38 -0.32 2.11 -24.47
C PRO A 38 -0.87 3.49 -24.86
N THR A 39 -2.15 3.75 -24.60
CA THR A 39 -2.85 4.97 -24.99
C THR A 39 -3.07 5.94 -23.83
N LEU A 40 -2.62 5.56 -22.63
CA LEU A 40 -2.82 6.36 -21.45
C LEU A 40 -2.09 7.70 -21.52
N PRO A 41 -2.70 8.78 -21.00
CA PRO A 41 -2.03 10.05 -20.84
C PRO A 41 -0.78 9.93 -19.95
N THR A 42 0.22 10.78 -20.21
CA THR A 42 1.51 10.78 -19.49
C THR A 42 1.38 10.90 -17.97
N TYR A 43 0.33 11.53 -17.43
CA TYR A 43 0.12 11.62 -15.98
C TYR A 43 -0.19 10.26 -15.31
N TRP A 44 -0.43 9.20 -16.09
CA TRP A 44 -0.52 7.82 -15.61
C TRP A 44 0.85 7.13 -15.51
N ALA A 45 1.96 7.77 -15.90
CA ALA A 45 3.28 7.13 -15.92
C ALA A 45 3.66 6.52 -14.57
N THR A 46 3.45 7.24 -13.47
CA THR A 46 3.73 6.75 -12.10
C THR A 46 2.92 5.52 -11.73
N VAL A 47 1.68 5.41 -12.23
CA VAL A 47 0.81 4.24 -12.04
C VAL A 47 1.41 3.03 -12.76
N VAL A 48 1.83 3.20 -14.02
CA VAL A 48 2.40 2.11 -14.82
C VAL A 48 3.75 1.65 -14.27
N GLU A 49 4.60 2.58 -13.83
CA GLU A 49 5.90 2.28 -13.22
C GLU A 49 5.75 1.52 -11.89
N SER A 50 4.75 1.85 -11.08
CA SER A 50 4.52 1.21 -9.78
C SER A 50 3.76 -0.11 -9.88
N LEU A 51 3.04 -0.34 -10.98
CA LEU A 51 2.13 -1.48 -11.15
C LEU A 51 2.82 -2.83 -10.95
N GLN A 52 3.96 -3.05 -11.63
CA GLN A 52 4.63 -4.35 -11.57
C GLN A 52 5.18 -4.63 -10.17
N GLY A 53 5.82 -3.63 -9.54
CA GLY A 53 6.43 -3.79 -8.22
C GLY A 53 5.40 -4.04 -7.12
N ASP A 54 4.29 -3.29 -7.11
CA ASP A 54 3.23 -3.49 -6.13
C ASP A 54 2.52 -4.85 -6.34
N MET A 55 2.28 -5.26 -7.60
CA MET A 55 1.69 -6.57 -7.91
C MET A 55 2.59 -7.74 -7.50
N ASP A 56 3.88 -7.67 -7.80
CA ASP A 56 4.85 -8.70 -7.41
C ASP A 56 4.88 -8.84 -5.88
N HIS A 57 4.91 -7.71 -5.16
CA HIS A 57 4.87 -7.69 -3.69
C HIS A 57 3.58 -8.31 -3.13
N TRP A 58 2.42 -8.00 -3.69
CA TRP A 58 1.14 -8.55 -3.21
C TRP A 58 0.96 -10.04 -3.55
N ILE A 59 1.53 -10.52 -4.64
CA ILE A 59 1.50 -11.95 -5.01
C ILE A 59 2.46 -12.75 -4.12
N ASP A 60 3.65 -12.22 -3.85
CA ASP A 60 4.70 -12.93 -3.13
C ASP A 60 4.49 -12.96 -1.61
N LEU A 61 3.67 -12.08 -1.04
CA LEU A 61 3.40 -12.06 0.39
C LEU A 61 2.09 -12.77 0.76
N PRO A 62 2.17 -13.89 1.52
CA PRO A 62 1.03 -14.38 2.26
C PRO A 62 0.53 -13.30 3.24
N PRO A 63 -0.79 -13.23 3.50
CA PRO A 63 -1.44 -12.20 4.32
C PRO A 63 -0.93 -12.09 5.76
N ASP A 64 -0.05 -13.00 6.18
CA ASP A 64 0.39 -13.19 7.57
C ASP A 64 1.87 -12.79 7.77
N THR A 65 2.55 -12.30 6.72
CA THR A 65 4.03 -12.20 6.68
C THR A 65 4.55 -10.76 6.73
N GLU A 66 3.67 -9.76 6.65
CA GLU A 66 4.07 -8.39 6.96
C GLU A 66 4.18 -8.27 8.49
N ASP A 67 5.41 -8.27 8.98
CA ASP A 67 5.75 -7.93 10.37
C ASP A 67 5.10 -6.58 10.70
N ASP A 68 4.02 -6.62 11.48
CA ASP A 68 3.15 -5.48 11.86
C ASP A 68 3.88 -4.43 12.72
N GLY A 69 5.22 -4.41 12.72
CA GLY A 69 6.06 -3.63 13.62
C GLY A 69 5.84 -3.94 15.10
N ARG A 70 4.92 -4.85 15.43
CA ARG A 70 4.71 -5.37 16.77
C ARG A 70 5.68 -6.53 16.96
N SER A 71 6.95 -6.17 17.13
CA SER A 71 7.90 -7.04 17.83
C SER A 71 7.18 -7.65 19.04
N PRO A 72 7.12 -8.98 19.17
CA PRO A 72 6.69 -9.57 20.42
C PRO A 72 7.72 -9.10 21.44
N ASN A 73 7.26 -8.24 22.36
CA ASN A 73 8.06 -7.74 23.46
C ASN A 73 8.49 -8.95 24.34
N ILE A 74 9.56 -9.64 23.94
CA ILE A 74 10.16 -10.77 24.68
C ILE A 74 11.23 -10.27 25.66
N TYR A 75 11.38 -8.96 25.80
CA TYR A 75 12.13 -8.39 26.92
C TYR A 75 11.19 -7.51 27.73
N GLY A 76 10.83 -8.02 28.92
CA GLY A 76 10.16 -7.25 29.96
C GLY A 76 10.95 -5.99 30.25
N VAL A 77 10.28 -4.85 30.10
CA VAL A 77 10.78 -3.57 30.58
C VAL A 77 9.75 -3.07 31.58
N ASP A 78 10.11 -3.20 32.85
CA ASP A 78 9.45 -2.55 33.97
C ASP A 78 9.47 -1.02 33.74
N CYS A 79 8.35 -0.46 33.28
CA CYS A 79 8.19 0.98 33.13
C CYS A 79 7.87 1.61 34.49
N HIS A 80 8.87 1.75 35.36
CA HIS A 80 8.78 2.64 36.52
C HIS A 80 9.46 3.98 36.23
N ALA A 81 8.79 4.85 35.48
CA ALA A 81 9.01 6.31 35.53
C ALA A 81 8.05 7.00 34.56
N CYS A 82 7.09 7.75 35.09
CA CYS A 82 6.69 9.09 34.60
C CYS A 82 5.51 9.61 35.46
N ALA A 83 5.83 10.22 36.60
CA ALA A 83 4.93 11.15 37.27
C ALA A 83 5.79 12.20 37.99
N SER A 84 6.14 13.28 37.29
CA SER A 84 6.57 14.54 37.87
C SER A 84 6.44 15.64 36.82
N ALA A 85 5.31 16.35 36.87
CA ALA A 85 5.18 17.79 36.66
C ALA A 85 3.78 18.20 37.12
#